data_AF-A0A927RRS7-F1
#
_entry.id   AF-A0A927RRS7-F1
#
_cell.length_a   1.000
_cell.length_b   1.000
_cell.length_c   1.000
_cell.angle_alpha   90.00
_cell.angle_beta   90.00
_cell.angle_gamma   90.00
#
_symmetry.space_group_name_H-M   'P 1'
#
loop_
_entity.id
_entity.type
_entity.pdbx_description
1 polymer ?
#
loop_
_entity_poly.entity_id
_entity_poly.type
_entity_poly.pdbx_seq_one_letter_code
_entity_poly.pdbx_strand_id
1 'polypeptide(L)'
;MQKRKNDIITYLETIRMENLAYIAGLSNYTSLEEYSHLVREENGKKIWTEALQQAINEHQIVMIPSSEDVYYLDGSVRIPSNRHIEAAPDAVIRLTAETKVLMLRNENTLDGTHAPFSDEHRNVNVSINGGRWEESNTGRLGYGSTGKYDEERSYYGVSTCMLFNNIENLTLTNMTFVCTAGFSVQMGNAKNVVIENIRFESCFADGIHVNGNTENLLIRNLFGEVGDDLVALNTYDWQNSSVNFGPGKVIFCENLHSAPGSGYKCMRLEPGMYIFDDGSQVDCSLTDVVIRNMSGVLTYKMYYQTPCYTLGTDPERGDAGSMANIYFEDIDIDLTGPCDAFPEYLQSDPVRGWFGAFEMGSNIKSISFENIRLTTYPEKYPLSRMIVVGPKSIRGTDAEVFDPYISNTVELIELKDIFVNGEKVLDADKLIRVTSFDDVNGDGKSSGKGTLCKVNLI
;
A
#
# COMPACT_ATOMS: atom_id res chain seq x y z
N MET A 1 17.84 -18.53 5.48
CA MET A 1 17.20 -17.20 5.36
C MET A 1 18.01 -16.20 4.54
N GLN A 2 19.22 -15.80 4.95
CA GLN A 2 19.99 -14.75 4.27
C GLN A 2 20.15 -14.96 2.75
N LYS A 3 20.42 -16.20 2.32
CA LYS A 3 20.50 -16.54 0.88
C LYS A 3 19.21 -16.16 0.13
N ARG A 4 18.05 -16.57 0.64
CA ARG A 4 16.75 -16.30 0.01
C ARG A 4 16.43 -14.80 -0.03
N LYS A 5 16.73 -14.06 1.05
CA LYS A 5 16.66 -12.59 1.10
C LYS A 5 17.50 -11.96 -0.03
N ASN A 6 18.76 -12.37 -0.17
CA ASN A 6 19.65 -11.85 -1.20
C ASN A 6 19.22 -12.25 -2.63
N ASP A 7 18.67 -13.46 -2.80
CA ASP A 7 18.13 -13.93 -4.08
C ASP A 7 16.96 -13.05 -4.54
N ILE A 8 16.04 -12.68 -3.63
CA ILE A 8 14.93 -11.74 -3.91
C ILE A 8 15.46 -10.39 -4.40
N ILE A 9 16.39 -9.78 -3.64
CA ILE A 9 16.95 -8.47 -3.97
C ILE A 9 17.66 -8.49 -5.32
N THR A 10 18.52 -9.48 -5.56
CA THR A 10 19.28 -9.62 -6.81
C THR A 10 18.35 -9.79 -8.02
N TYR A 11 17.29 -10.58 -7.85
CA TYR A 11 16.31 -10.82 -8.89
C TYR A 11 15.53 -9.53 -9.23
N LEU A 12 15.09 -8.77 -8.23
CA LEU A 12 14.36 -7.51 -8.46
C LEU A 12 15.24 -6.42 -9.07
N GLU A 13 16.54 -6.39 -8.76
CA GLU A 13 17.49 -5.52 -9.48
C GLU A 13 17.64 -5.94 -10.95
N THR A 14 17.51 -7.23 -11.28
CA THR A 14 17.49 -7.69 -12.68
C THR A 14 16.25 -7.17 -13.40
N ILE A 15 15.07 -7.33 -12.79
CA ILE A 15 13.80 -6.79 -13.32
C ILE A 15 13.90 -5.28 -13.55
N ARG A 16 14.50 -4.56 -12.59
CA ARG A 16 14.75 -3.12 -12.74
C ARG A 16 15.58 -2.79 -13.98
N MET A 17 16.66 -3.54 -14.22
CA MET A 17 17.50 -3.34 -15.40
C MET A 17 16.79 -3.68 -16.72
N GLU A 18 15.94 -4.71 -16.71
CA GLU A 18 15.10 -5.07 -17.87
C GLU A 18 14.10 -3.95 -18.20
N ASN A 19 13.40 -3.41 -17.21
CA ASN A 19 12.51 -2.27 -17.37
C ASN A 19 13.23 -1.05 -17.95
N LEU A 20 14.42 -0.71 -17.43
CA LEU A 20 15.23 0.40 -17.96
C LEU A 20 15.70 0.15 -19.40
N ALA A 21 16.01 -1.10 -19.75
CA ALA A 21 16.38 -1.45 -21.12
C ALA A 21 15.20 -1.29 -22.09
N TYR A 22 13.97 -1.62 -21.68
CA TYR A 22 12.77 -1.34 -22.48
C TYR A 22 12.57 0.15 -22.74
N ILE A 23 12.71 0.98 -21.71
CA ILE A 23 12.59 2.44 -21.83
C ILE A 23 13.65 2.99 -22.79
N ALA A 24 14.91 2.56 -22.64
CA ALA A 24 16.01 2.99 -23.50
C ALA A 24 15.87 2.54 -24.97
N GLY A 25 15.04 1.52 -25.24
CA GLY A 25 14.73 1.04 -26.59
C GLY A 25 13.64 1.83 -27.32
N LEU A 26 12.90 2.71 -26.63
CA LEU A 26 11.90 3.58 -27.26
C LEU A 26 12.60 4.67 -28.08
N SER A 27 11.97 5.12 -29.17
CA SER A 27 12.61 6.07 -30.09
C SER A 27 11.66 7.12 -30.70
N ASN A 28 10.35 6.85 -30.72
CA ASN A 28 9.38 7.80 -31.26
C ASN A 28 9.02 8.86 -30.21
N TYR A 29 9.58 10.07 -30.35
CA TYR A 29 9.51 11.16 -29.37
C TYR A 29 8.68 12.35 -29.88
N THR A 30 7.97 13.02 -28.96
CA THR A 30 7.36 14.35 -29.16
C THR A 30 7.42 15.19 -27.87
N SER A 31 7.35 16.52 -28.02
CA SER A 31 7.06 17.44 -26.92
C SER A 31 5.55 17.67 -26.84
N LEU A 32 4.99 17.70 -25.62
CA LEU A 32 3.56 17.99 -25.40
C LEU A 32 3.15 19.35 -26.01
N GLU A 33 4.06 20.32 -26.10
CA GLU A 33 3.79 21.63 -26.70
C GLU A 33 3.46 21.59 -28.20
N GLU A 34 3.88 20.53 -28.92
CA GLU A 34 3.51 20.32 -30.32
C GLU A 34 1.98 20.13 -30.47
N TYR A 35 1.33 19.71 -29.38
CA TYR A 35 -0.12 19.52 -29.27
C TYR A 35 -0.85 20.73 -28.66
N SER A 36 -0.17 21.88 -28.50
CA SER A 36 -0.77 23.09 -27.94
C SER A 36 -2.00 23.61 -28.70
N HIS A 37 -2.15 23.24 -29.97
CA HIS A 37 -3.33 23.57 -30.78
C HIS A 37 -4.63 22.88 -30.32
N LEU A 38 -4.52 21.86 -29.47
CA LEU A 38 -5.65 21.17 -28.83
C LEU A 38 -5.93 21.70 -27.41
N VAL A 39 -5.08 22.60 -26.91
CA VAL A 39 -5.26 23.19 -25.59
C VAL A 39 -6.42 24.16 -25.63
N ARG A 40 -7.37 23.95 -24.72
CA ARG A 40 -8.53 24.82 -24.53
C ARG A 40 -8.36 25.67 -23.29
N GLU A 41 -8.91 26.88 -23.31
CA GLU A 41 -8.94 27.74 -22.12
C GLU A 41 -10.31 27.66 -21.46
N GLU A 42 -10.34 27.35 -20.15
CA GLU A 42 -11.56 27.29 -19.35
C GLU A 42 -11.30 27.91 -17.99
N ASN A 43 -12.12 28.89 -17.59
CA ASN A 43 -11.99 29.60 -16.30
C ASN A 43 -10.57 30.13 -16.03
N GLY A 44 -9.89 30.62 -17.07
CA GLY A 44 -8.51 31.13 -17.01
C GLY A 44 -7.43 30.05 -16.85
N LYS A 45 -7.76 28.77 -17.06
CA LYS A 45 -6.83 27.63 -17.03
C LYS A 45 -6.66 27.06 -18.44
N LYS A 46 -5.43 26.74 -18.81
CA LYS A 46 -5.10 25.98 -20.02
C LYS A 46 -5.28 24.49 -19.74
N ILE A 47 -6.26 23.86 -20.38
CA ILE A 47 -6.59 22.45 -20.21
C ILE A 47 -5.90 21.62 -21.29
N TRP A 48 -5.06 20.68 -20.86
CA TRP A 48 -4.15 19.88 -21.70
C TRP A 48 -4.58 18.43 -21.88
N THR A 49 -5.73 18.00 -21.35
CA THR A 49 -6.17 16.59 -21.37
C THR A 49 -6.18 15.99 -22.77
N GLU A 50 -6.79 16.69 -23.74
CA GLU A 50 -6.87 16.23 -25.13
C GLU A 50 -5.49 16.21 -25.80
N ALA A 51 -4.68 17.26 -25.57
CA ALA A 51 -3.31 17.35 -26.08
C ALA A 51 -2.43 16.19 -25.58
N LEU A 52 -2.47 15.91 -24.27
CA LEU A 52 -1.69 14.83 -23.66
C LEU A 52 -2.17 13.46 -24.12
N GLN A 53 -3.49 13.25 -24.19
CA GLN A 53 -4.06 12.00 -24.69
C GLN A 53 -3.66 11.75 -26.14
N GLN A 54 -3.69 12.76 -27.01
CA GLN A 54 -3.32 12.59 -28.41
C GLN A 54 -1.81 12.34 -28.58
N ALA A 55 -0.96 13.08 -27.87
CA ALA A 55 0.49 12.86 -27.87
C ALA A 55 0.85 11.43 -27.47
N ILE A 56 0.22 10.92 -26.40
CA ILE A 56 0.43 9.55 -25.91
C ILE A 56 -0.11 8.52 -26.91
N ASN A 57 -1.18 8.81 -27.67
CA ASN A 57 -1.66 7.86 -28.67
C ASN A 57 -0.66 7.72 -29.83
N GLU A 58 -0.04 8.82 -30.26
CA GLU A 58 0.77 8.91 -31.48
C GLU A 58 2.26 8.59 -31.25
N HIS A 59 2.78 8.86 -30.05
CA HIS A 59 4.22 8.75 -29.76
C HIS A 59 4.53 7.78 -28.62
N GLN A 60 5.71 7.17 -28.69
CA GLN A 60 6.21 6.28 -27.64
C GLN A 60 6.71 7.05 -26.43
N ILE A 61 7.33 8.21 -26.66
CA ILE A 61 7.88 9.09 -25.65
C ILE A 61 7.19 10.44 -25.77
N VAL A 62 6.57 10.90 -24.67
CA VAL A 62 5.97 12.23 -24.58
C VAL A 62 6.71 13.02 -23.50
N MET A 63 7.32 14.13 -23.90
CA MET A 63 7.97 15.06 -22.98
C MET A 63 7.01 16.17 -22.56
N ILE A 64 6.79 16.34 -21.25
CA ILE A 64 6.10 17.48 -20.65
C ILE A 64 7.18 18.49 -20.19
N PRO A 65 7.47 19.56 -20.95
CA PRO A 65 8.59 20.45 -20.65
C PRO A 65 8.35 21.28 -19.38
N SER A 66 9.43 21.92 -18.90
CA SER A 66 9.34 22.95 -17.86
C SER A 66 8.46 24.10 -18.32
N SER A 67 7.62 24.63 -17.43
CA SER A 67 6.70 25.72 -17.73
C SER A 67 6.43 26.55 -16.48
N GLU A 68 6.30 27.86 -16.64
CA GLU A 68 5.78 28.75 -15.58
C GLU A 68 4.26 28.57 -15.37
N ASP A 69 3.56 28.11 -16.41
CA ASP A 69 2.15 27.75 -16.37
C ASP A 69 1.94 26.29 -15.94
N VAL A 70 0.80 26.02 -15.29
CA VAL A 70 0.37 24.66 -14.92
C VAL A 70 -0.28 23.95 -16.12
N TYR A 71 0.06 22.67 -16.31
CA TYR A 71 -0.62 21.76 -17.22
C TYR A 71 -1.89 21.21 -16.55
N TYR A 72 -3.02 21.91 -16.67
CA TYR A 72 -4.27 21.43 -16.08
C TYR A 72 -4.86 20.27 -16.87
N LEU A 73 -5.33 19.25 -16.17
CA LEU A 73 -6.11 18.14 -16.70
C LEU A 73 -7.51 18.18 -16.08
N ASP A 74 -8.53 17.96 -16.89
CA ASP A 74 -9.94 17.95 -16.48
C ASP A 74 -10.58 16.55 -16.55
N GLY A 75 -9.78 15.54 -16.87
CA GLY A 75 -10.21 14.15 -16.95
C GLY A 75 -9.05 13.17 -16.98
N SER A 76 -9.36 11.89 -17.11
CA SER A 76 -8.37 10.83 -17.12
C SER A 76 -7.66 10.70 -18.48
N VAL A 77 -6.34 10.56 -18.44
CA VAL A 77 -5.53 10.17 -19.60
C VAL A 77 -5.24 8.67 -19.52
N ARG A 78 -5.50 7.98 -20.63
CA ARG A 78 -5.27 6.54 -20.79
C ARG A 78 -3.95 6.29 -21.50
N ILE A 79 -3.12 5.43 -20.91
CA ILE A 79 -1.77 5.13 -21.38
C ILE A 79 -1.74 3.73 -22.03
N PRO A 80 -1.55 3.63 -23.36
CA PRO A 80 -1.34 2.36 -24.04
C PRO A 80 -0.02 1.70 -23.63
N SER A 81 0.16 0.44 -24.03
CA SER A 81 1.43 -0.26 -23.88
C SER A 81 2.56 0.42 -24.64
N ASN A 82 3.81 0.23 -24.18
CA ASN A 82 5.04 0.76 -24.78
C ASN A 82 5.01 2.30 -24.85
N ARG A 83 4.81 2.91 -23.68
CA ARG A 83 4.75 4.36 -23.52
C ARG A 83 5.65 4.81 -22.38
N HIS A 84 6.27 5.95 -22.61
CA HIS A 84 7.10 6.66 -21.65
C HIS A 84 6.66 8.12 -21.60
N ILE A 85 6.27 8.57 -20.41
CA ILE A 85 6.05 9.98 -20.13
C ILE A 85 7.27 10.48 -19.38
N GLU A 86 7.98 11.43 -19.97
CA GLU A 86 9.05 12.17 -19.32
C GLU A 86 8.48 13.55 -18.96
N ALA A 87 8.52 13.95 -17.70
CA ALA A 87 8.07 15.26 -17.26
C ALA A 87 9.22 16.00 -16.58
N ALA A 88 9.43 17.27 -16.95
CA ALA A 88 10.48 18.05 -16.34
C ALA A 88 10.26 18.14 -14.81
N PRO A 89 11.32 18.14 -13.98
CA PRO A 89 11.16 18.10 -12.52
C PRO A 89 10.30 19.23 -11.93
N ASP A 90 10.22 20.37 -12.61
CA ASP A 90 9.44 21.55 -12.25
C ASP A 90 8.11 21.67 -13.00
N ALA A 91 7.81 20.77 -13.94
CA ALA A 91 6.51 20.73 -14.62
C ALA A 91 5.41 20.35 -13.62
N VAL A 92 4.38 21.19 -13.53
CA VAL A 92 3.21 20.94 -12.68
C VAL A 92 2.05 20.46 -13.53
N ILE A 93 1.64 19.21 -13.31
CA ILE A 93 0.46 18.60 -13.91
C ILE A 93 -0.61 18.51 -12.83
N ARG A 94 -1.76 19.16 -13.02
CA ARG A 94 -2.77 19.28 -11.96
C ARG A 94 -4.18 18.97 -12.44
N LEU A 95 -4.90 18.12 -11.71
CA LEU A 95 -6.35 17.97 -11.92
C LEU A 95 -7.10 19.25 -11.53
N THR A 96 -8.07 19.66 -12.33
CA THR A 96 -8.99 20.74 -11.95
C THR A 96 -9.80 20.34 -10.70
N ALA A 97 -10.34 21.33 -9.97
CA ALA A 97 -11.03 21.06 -8.70
C ALA A 97 -12.38 20.34 -8.91
N GLU A 98 -12.93 20.51 -10.10
CA GLU A 98 -14.19 19.96 -10.55
C GLU A 98 -14.07 18.48 -10.93
N THR A 99 -12.89 18.03 -11.40
CA THR A 99 -12.66 16.64 -11.81
C THR A 99 -12.71 15.69 -10.62
N LYS A 100 -13.51 14.62 -10.76
CA LYS A 100 -13.69 13.58 -9.72
C LYS A 100 -13.11 12.23 -10.13
N VAL A 101 -12.66 12.09 -11.37
CA VAL A 101 -11.98 10.90 -11.86
C VAL A 101 -10.48 10.98 -11.63
N LEU A 102 -9.82 9.83 -11.63
CA LEU A 102 -8.36 9.71 -11.57
C LEU A 102 -7.67 10.45 -12.73
N MET A 103 -6.40 10.81 -12.53
CA MET A 103 -5.60 11.53 -13.52
C MET A 103 -5.06 10.61 -14.61
N LEU A 104 -4.36 9.53 -14.25
CA LEU A 104 -3.73 8.61 -15.21
C LEU A 104 -4.13 7.17 -14.94
N ARG A 105 -4.37 6.43 -16.02
CA ARG A 105 -4.46 4.96 -15.97
C ARG A 105 -3.90 4.29 -17.20
N ASN A 106 -3.50 3.03 -17.09
CA ASN A 106 -3.26 2.22 -18.29
C ASN A 106 -4.58 1.96 -19.05
N GLU A 107 -4.46 1.67 -20.35
CA GLU A 107 -5.61 1.55 -21.25
C GLU A 107 -6.54 0.38 -20.90
N ASN A 108 -5.96 -0.79 -20.66
CA ASN A 108 -6.63 -2.08 -20.45
C ASN A 108 -6.63 -2.48 -18.96
N THR A 109 -7.33 -1.70 -18.14
CA THR A 109 -7.65 -2.07 -16.76
C THR A 109 -8.77 -3.12 -16.71
N LEU A 110 -8.79 -3.92 -15.65
CA LEU A 110 -9.83 -4.89 -15.35
C LEU A 110 -10.27 -4.76 -13.90
N ASP A 111 -11.56 -4.93 -13.61
CA ASP A 111 -12.08 -5.05 -12.25
C ASP A 111 -12.21 -6.53 -11.92
N GLY A 112 -11.53 -6.99 -10.87
CA GLY A 112 -11.71 -8.36 -10.36
C GLY A 112 -11.94 -8.36 -8.87
N THR A 113 -12.73 -7.38 -8.42
CA THR A 113 -13.38 -7.39 -7.10
C THR A 113 -14.33 -8.58 -6.97
N HIS A 114 -15.07 -8.90 -8.04
CA HIS A 114 -16.17 -9.88 -7.99
C HIS A 114 -15.84 -11.25 -8.61
N ALA A 115 -14.75 -11.34 -9.37
CA ALA A 115 -14.31 -12.57 -10.01
C ALA A 115 -12.77 -12.63 -10.13
N PRO A 116 -12.17 -13.83 -10.21
CA PRO A 116 -10.75 -13.98 -10.48
C PRO A 116 -10.34 -13.28 -11.79
N PHE A 117 -9.14 -12.70 -11.82
CA PHE A 117 -8.60 -12.06 -13.02
C PHE A 117 -8.37 -13.06 -14.15
N SER A 118 -8.70 -12.65 -15.37
CA SER A 118 -8.13 -13.23 -16.59
C SER A 118 -6.87 -12.45 -16.96
N ASP A 119 -5.83 -13.13 -17.45
CA ASP A 119 -4.59 -12.51 -17.97
C ASP A 119 -4.76 -11.87 -19.36
N GLU A 120 -5.99 -11.51 -19.73
CA GLU A 120 -6.31 -11.01 -21.06
C GLU A 120 -5.97 -9.52 -21.19
N HIS A 121 -5.48 -9.13 -22.37
CA HIS A 121 -5.25 -7.73 -22.76
C HIS A 121 -4.31 -6.89 -21.86
N ARG A 122 -3.47 -7.54 -21.04
CA ARG A 122 -2.50 -6.90 -20.14
C ARG A 122 -1.68 -5.81 -20.85
N ASN A 123 -1.61 -4.62 -20.25
CA ASN A 123 -0.70 -3.58 -20.75
C ASN A 123 0.75 -3.91 -20.38
N VAL A 124 1.69 -3.51 -21.24
CA VAL A 124 3.11 -3.78 -21.03
C VAL A 124 3.95 -2.53 -21.24
N ASN A 125 5.07 -2.43 -20.52
CA ASN A 125 6.12 -1.44 -20.75
C ASN A 125 5.59 0.01 -20.68
N VAL A 126 4.94 0.34 -19.58
CA VAL A 126 4.50 1.72 -19.27
C VAL A 126 5.48 2.32 -18.29
N SER A 127 5.92 3.55 -18.56
CA SER A 127 6.82 4.26 -17.66
C SER A 127 6.49 5.74 -17.55
N ILE A 128 6.70 6.29 -16.35
CA ILE A 128 6.54 7.71 -16.07
C ILE A 128 7.74 8.15 -15.24
N ASN A 129 8.41 9.20 -15.70
CA ASN A 129 9.55 9.78 -15.02
C ASN A 129 9.36 11.28 -14.81
N GLY A 130 9.63 11.77 -13.60
CA GLY A 130 9.62 13.19 -13.28
C GLY A 130 8.23 13.80 -13.03
N GLY A 131 8.19 15.13 -12.99
CA GLY A 131 6.98 15.93 -12.81
C GLY A 131 6.43 16.01 -11.38
N ARG A 132 5.61 17.04 -11.18
CA ARG A 132 4.75 17.23 -10.00
C ARG A 132 3.30 16.95 -10.39
N TRP A 133 2.71 15.95 -9.76
CA TRP A 133 1.39 15.41 -10.07
C TRP A 133 0.44 15.75 -8.93
N GLU A 134 -0.44 16.72 -9.20
CA GLU A 134 -1.19 17.40 -8.15
C GLU A 134 -2.70 17.25 -8.31
N GLU A 135 -3.41 17.11 -7.20
CA GLU A 135 -4.86 17.37 -7.16
C GLU A 135 -5.14 18.73 -6.52
N SER A 136 -6.30 19.32 -6.80
CA SER A 136 -6.71 20.59 -6.20
C SER A 136 -7.41 20.42 -4.84
N ASN A 137 -7.13 19.34 -4.12
CA ASN A 137 -7.77 19.00 -2.86
C ASN A 137 -7.04 19.60 -1.65
N THR A 138 -7.75 19.77 -0.53
CA THR A 138 -7.21 20.34 0.72
C THR A 138 -7.33 19.39 1.92
N GLY A 139 -7.77 18.16 1.69
CA GLY A 139 -7.92 17.13 2.71
C GLY A 139 -8.42 15.81 2.14
N ARG A 140 -8.52 14.79 3.00
CA ARG A 140 -9.13 13.49 2.68
C ARG A 140 -10.63 13.67 2.44
N LEU A 141 -11.12 13.12 1.34
CA LEU A 141 -12.55 13.22 0.95
C LEU A 141 -13.33 11.91 1.08
N GLY A 142 -12.64 10.81 1.41
CA GLY A 142 -13.24 9.47 1.51
C GLY A 142 -13.24 8.72 0.18
N TYR A 143 -13.33 7.39 0.24
CA TYR A 143 -13.22 6.52 -0.92
C TYR A 143 -14.37 6.70 -1.92
N GLY A 144 -14.01 6.92 -3.19
CA GLY A 144 -14.95 7.12 -4.28
C GLY A 144 -15.57 8.53 -4.34
N SER A 145 -15.12 9.47 -3.50
CA SER A 145 -15.48 10.90 -3.59
C SER A 145 -14.68 11.62 -4.68
N THR A 146 -13.41 11.24 -4.87
CA THR A 146 -12.48 11.68 -5.92
C THR A 146 -11.59 10.52 -6.35
N GLY A 147 -10.84 10.67 -7.44
CA GLY A 147 -9.98 9.60 -7.95
C GLY A 147 -10.75 8.37 -8.40
N LYS A 148 -12.04 8.53 -8.78
CA LYS A 148 -12.88 7.45 -9.29
C LYS A 148 -12.32 6.95 -10.64
N TYR A 149 -12.62 5.70 -10.99
CA TYR A 149 -12.27 5.16 -12.30
C TYR A 149 -12.96 5.92 -13.46
N ASP A 150 -14.25 6.22 -13.29
CA ASP A 150 -15.06 7.04 -14.16
C ASP A 150 -16.15 7.77 -13.35
N GLU A 151 -16.98 8.57 -14.01
CA GLU A 151 -18.00 9.34 -13.31
C GLU A 151 -19.07 8.47 -12.64
N GLU A 152 -19.40 7.33 -13.26
CA GLU A 152 -20.38 6.35 -12.77
C GLU A 152 -19.83 5.48 -11.64
N ARG A 153 -18.53 5.59 -11.33
CA ARG A 153 -17.83 4.75 -10.36
C ARG A 153 -17.97 3.27 -10.70
N SER A 154 -17.74 2.92 -11.97
CA SER A 154 -17.90 1.54 -12.45
C SER A 154 -16.95 0.54 -11.78
N TYR A 155 -15.80 1.00 -11.28
CA TYR A 155 -14.89 0.21 -10.44
C TYR A 155 -15.00 0.73 -9.01
N TYR A 156 -15.72 -0.02 -8.17
CA TYR A 156 -16.16 0.46 -6.85
C TYR A 156 -15.00 0.80 -5.90
N GLY A 157 -13.92 0.02 -5.95
CA GLY A 157 -12.75 0.17 -5.09
C GLY A 157 -11.64 1.10 -5.61
N VAL A 158 -11.85 1.77 -6.75
CA VAL A 158 -10.89 2.74 -7.29
C VAL A 158 -11.08 4.10 -6.62
N SER A 159 -10.04 4.61 -5.98
CA SER A 159 -10.03 5.93 -5.32
C SER A 159 -8.62 6.52 -5.26
N THR A 160 -8.05 6.85 -6.43
CA THR A 160 -6.62 7.19 -6.59
C THR A 160 -6.38 8.33 -7.58
N CYS A 161 -5.24 9.01 -7.46
CA CYS A 161 -4.74 9.93 -8.49
C CYS A 161 -4.28 9.14 -9.74
N MET A 162 -3.59 8.00 -9.56
CA MET A 162 -3.15 7.14 -10.66
C MET A 162 -3.50 5.67 -10.40
N LEU A 163 -4.04 5.00 -11.43
CA LEU A 163 -4.36 3.57 -11.38
C LEU A 163 -3.53 2.79 -12.39
N PHE A 164 -2.81 1.77 -11.93
CA PHE A 164 -2.13 0.82 -12.80
C PHE A 164 -2.54 -0.61 -12.48
N ASN A 165 -3.44 -1.17 -13.28
CA ASN A 165 -3.99 -2.50 -13.06
C ASN A 165 -3.92 -3.35 -14.33
N ASN A 166 -3.75 -4.67 -14.18
CA ASN A 166 -3.57 -5.59 -15.31
C ASN A 166 -2.40 -5.17 -16.20
N ILE A 167 -1.22 -5.10 -15.59
CA ILE A 167 -0.03 -4.49 -16.18
C ILE A 167 1.23 -5.33 -15.94
N GLU A 168 2.18 -5.28 -16.86
CA GLU A 168 3.53 -5.84 -16.72
C GLU A 168 4.59 -4.82 -17.14
N ASN A 169 5.73 -4.81 -16.45
CA ASN A 169 6.85 -3.89 -16.68
C ASN A 169 6.44 -2.42 -16.51
N LEU A 170 5.87 -2.09 -15.35
CA LEU A 170 5.56 -0.71 -14.95
C LEU A 170 6.78 -0.07 -14.27
N THR A 171 7.13 1.16 -14.68
CA THR A 171 8.21 1.94 -14.03
C THR A 171 7.78 3.35 -13.69
N LEU A 172 7.77 3.71 -12.41
CA LEU A 172 7.44 5.04 -11.92
C LEU A 172 8.66 5.63 -11.20
N THR A 173 9.24 6.72 -11.70
CA THR A 173 10.49 7.26 -11.15
C THR A 173 10.51 8.77 -11.00
N ASN A 174 11.16 9.27 -9.94
CA ASN A 174 11.47 10.69 -9.77
C ASN A 174 10.23 11.62 -9.75
N MET A 175 9.08 11.12 -9.32
CA MET A 175 7.82 11.85 -9.30
C MET A 175 7.59 12.52 -7.95
N THR A 176 6.84 13.62 -7.94
CA THR A 176 6.27 14.20 -6.72
C THR A 176 4.74 14.18 -6.79
N PHE A 177 4.08 13.59 -5.80
CA PHE A 177 2.63 13.67 -5.63
C PHE A 177 2.28 14.75 -4.62
N VAL A 178 1.24 15.53 -4.92
CA VAL A 178 0.84 16.68 -4.10
C VAL A 178 -0.66 16.69 -3.89
N CYS A 179 -1.10 16.84 -2.64
CA CYS A 179 -2.50 17.05 -2.29
C CYS A 179 -3.47 15.95 -2.77
N THR A 180 -3.02 14.70 -2.94
CA THR A 180 -3.93 13.62 -3.38
C THR A 180 -4.92 13.28 -2.25
N ALA A 181 -6.23 13.39 -2.53
CA ALA A 181 -7.29 13.11 -1.55
C ALA A 181 -7.58 11.62 -1.40
N GLY A 182 -7.44 10.88 -2.50
CA GLY A 182 -7.35 9.42 -2.52
C GLY A 182 -5.90 8.95 -2.49
N PHE A 183 -5.69 7.68 -2.81
CA PHE A 183 -4.35 7.11 -2.93
C PHE A 183 -3.54 7.88 -3.99
N SER A 184 -2.23 8.03 -3.82
CA SER A 184 -1.42 8.65 -4.88
C SER A 184 -1.28 7.70 -6.07
N VAL A 185 -0.97 6.43 -5.80
CA VAL A 185 -0.94 5.35 -6.80
C VAL A 185 -1.67 4.14 -6.24
N GLN A 186 -2.61 3.59 -7.00
CA GLN A 186 -3.24 2.29 -6.74
C GLN A 186 -2.84 1.32 -7.84
N MET A 187 -2.50 0.09 -7.48
CA MET A 187 -2.17 -0.94 -8.45
C MET A 187 -2.67 -2.30 -8.02
N GLY A 188 -2.81 -3.20 -9.00
CA GLY A 188 -3.24 -4.57 -8.73
C GLY A 188 -3.18 -5.42 -9.98
N ASN A 189 -3.08 -6.74 -9.83
CA ASN A 189 -2.75 -7.65 -10.92
C ASN A 189 -1.55 -7.13 -11.74
N ALA A 190 -0.43 -6.87 -11.06
CA ALA A 190 0.73 -6.20 -11.62
C ALA A 190 1.99 -7.07 -11.56
N LYS A 191 2.81 -7.04 -12.61
CA LYS A 191 4.04 -7.82 -12.69
C LYS A 191 5.24 -6.96 -13.06
N ASN A 192 6.39 -7.24 -12.46
CA ASN A 192 7.67 -6.58 -12.80
C ASN A 192 7.59 -5.06 -12.63
N VAL A 193 7.24 -4.62 -11.43
CA VAL A 193 6.96 -3.22 -11.13
C VAL A 193 8.16 -2.60 -10.42
N VAL A 194 8.53 -1.39 -10.86
CA VAL A 194 9.61 -0.58 -10.29
C VAL A 194 9.06 0.79 -9.91
N ILE A 195 9.20 1.17 -8.64
CA ILE A 195 8.82 2.48 -8.12
C ILE A 195 10.01 3.07 -7.36
N GLU A 196 10.56 4.18 -7.84
CA GLU A 196 11.76 4.76 -7.24
C GLU A 196 11.71 6.28 -7.11
N ASN A 197 12.29 6.79 -6.03
CA ASN A 197 12.54 8.23 -5.85
C ASN A 197 11.24 9.06 -5.90
N ILE A 198 10.22 8.64 -5.15
CA ILE A 198 8.93 9.33 -5.11
C ILE A 198 8.83 10.22 -3.87
N ARG A 199 8.32 11.43 -4.06
CA ARG A 199 8.02 12.37 -2.98
C ARG A 199 6.52 12.55 -2.80
N PHE A 200 6.09 12.69 -1.55
CA PHE A 200 4.71 13.01 -1.19
C PHE A 200 4.64 14.33 -0.42
N GLU A 201 3.81 15.26 -0.87
CA GLU A 201 3.62 16.58 -0.27
C GLU A 201 2.14 16.78 0.06
N SER A 202 1.80 16.73 1.34
CA SER A 202 0.42 16.87 1.82
C SER A 202 -0.58 15.92 1.15
N CYS A 203 -0.20 14.66 0.91
CA CYS A 203 -1.13 13.64 0.46
C CYS A 203 -1.98 13.14 1.65
N PHE A 204 -3.25 12.80 1.42
CA PHE A 204 -4.22 12.60 2.50
C PHE A 204 -4.71 11.16 2.71
N ALA A 205 -4.30 10.24 1.85
CA ALA A 205 -4.48 8.79 1.99
C ALA A 205 -3.13 8.10 1.77
N ASP A 206 -3.16 6.82 1.38
CA ASP A 206 -1.95 6.05 1.10
C ASP A 206 -1.12 6.67 -0.03
N GLY A 207 0.20 6.53 0.06
CA GLY A 207 1.11 6.85 -1.04
C GLY A 207 0.97 5.81 -2.15
N ILE A 208 1.55 4.63 -1.92
CA ILE A 208 1.46 3.50 -2.85
C ILE A 208 0.55 2.42 -2.26
N HIS A 209 -0.60 2.19 -2.90
CA HIS A 209 -1.59 1.20 -2.51
C HIS A 209 -1.55 -0.01 -3.44
N VAL A 210 -1.01 -1.14 -2.95
CA VAL A 210 -0.79 -2.35 -3.75
C VAL A 210 -1.84 -3.39 -3.42
N ASN A 211 -2.66 -3.77 -4.40
CA ASN A 211 -3.64 -4.84 -4.30
C ASN A 211 -3.09 -6.19 -4.78
N GLY A 212 -3.94 -7.23 -4.71
CA GLY A 212 -3.55 -8.62 -4.94
C GLY A 212 -3.04 -8.94 -6.36
N ASN A 213 -2.65 -10.19 -6.58
CA ASN A 213 -2.07 -10.68 -7.85
C ASN A 213 -0.85 -9.88 -8.30
N THR A 214 -0.04 -9.41 -7.35
CA THR A 214 1.13 -8.56 -7.64
C THR A 214 2.43 -9.36 -7.45
N GLU A 215 3.24 -9.48 -8.49
CA GLU A 215 4.55 -10.14 -8.41
C GLU A 215 5.72 -9.27 -8.89
N ASN A 216 6.88 -9.51 -8.28
CA ASN A 216 8.15 -8.90 -8.66
C ASN A 216 8.10 -7.36 -8.54
N LEU A 217 7.90 -6.89 -7.31
CA LEU A 217 7.73 -5.48 -6.99
C LEU A 217 8.96 -4.93 -6.27
N LEU A 218 9.59 -3.91 -6.86
CA LEU A 218 10.65 -3.11 -6.26
C LEU A 218 10.12 -1.72 -5.94
N ILE A 219 10.15 -1.34 -4.66
CA ILE A 219 9.83 0.02 -4.19
C ILE A 219 11.02 0.55 -3.41
N ARG A 220 11.62 1.68 -3.83
CA ARG A 220 12.68 2.29 -3.02
C ARG A 220 12.78 3.80 -3.07
N ASN A 221 13.36 4.37 -2.02
CA ASN A 221 13.60 5.80 -1.87
C ASN A 221 12.29 6.61 -1.93
N LEU A 222 11.35 6.28 -1.06
CA LEU A 222 10.09 7.02 -0.91
C LEU A 222 10.17 7.88 0.35
N PHE A 223 9.80 9.15 0.23
CA PHE A 223 9.78 10.08 1.35
C PHE A 223 8.62 11.05 1.24
N GLY A 224 7.97 11.37 2.35
CA GLY A 224 7.03 12.49 2.37
C GLY A 224 5.89 12.34 3.35
N GLU A 225 4.94 13.26 3.22
CA GLU A 225 3.75 13.37 4.04
C GLU A 225 2.56 12.70 3.36
N VAL A 226 2.02 11.69 4.03
CA VAL A 226 0.82 10.95 3.64
C VAL A 226 -0.18 10.93 4.81
N GLY A 227 -1.46 10.82 4.51
CA GLY A 227 -2.51 10.77 5.53
C GLY A 227 -2.70 9.38 6.14
N ASP A 228 -2.24 8.35 5.42
CA ASP A 228 -2.36 6.93 5.76
C ASP A 228 -1.01 6.22 5.52
N ASP A 229 -1.01 4.98 5.02
CA ASP A 229 0.22 4.22 4.81
C ASP A 229 1.09 4.82 3.66
N LEU A 230 2.40 4.98 3.89
CA LEU A 230 3.32 5.41 2.82
C LEU A 230 3.34 4.39 1.67
N VAL A 231 3.35 3.12 2.04
CA VAL A 231 3.18 1.96 1.16
C VAL A 231 2.28 0.97 1.88
N ALA A 232 1.23 0.49 1.22
CA ALA A 232 0.36 -0.57 1.70
C ALA A 232 0.48 -1.80 0.78
N LEU A 233 0.67 -2.98 1.35
CA LEU A 233 0.70 -4.27 0.66
C LEU A 233 -0.60 -5.02 0.97
N ASN A 234 -1.70 -4.54 0.40
CA ASN A 234 -3.05 -4.99 0.70
C ASN A 234 -3.53 -6.03 -0.33
N THR A 235 -2.93 -7.22 -0.27
CA THR A 235 -3.33 -8.37 -1.10
C THR A 235 -4.80 -8.75 -0.92
N TYR A 236 -5.30 -8.55 0.30
CA TYR A 236 -6.70 -8.39 0.66
C TYR A 236 -6.88 -6.98 1.25
N ASP A 237 -8.08 -6.41 1.09
CA ASP A 237 -8.55 -5.18 1.74
C ASP A 237 -10.08 -5.12 1.63
N TRP A 238 -10.68 -3.99 1.97
CA TRP A 238 -12.08 -3.72 1.75
C TRP A 238 -12.37 -3.54 0.25
N GLN A 239 -13.57 -3.94 -0.17
CA GLN A 239 -14.01 -3.82 -1.57
C GLN A 239 -14.06 -2.37 -2.07
N ASN A 240 -14.19 -1.38 -1.17
CA ASN A 240 -14.17 0.04 -1.53
C ASN A 240 -12.77 0.65 -1.60
N SER A 241 -11.71 -0.14 -1.35
CA SER A 241 -10.30 0.24 -1.52
C SER A 241 -9.50 -0.74 -2.39
N SER A 242 -10.09 -1.85 -2.83
CA SER A 242 -9.42 -2.85 -3.69
C SER A 242 -9.94 -2.84 -5.12
N VAL A 243 -9.02 -2.94 -6.09
CA VAL A 243 -9.39 -3.26 -7.48
C VAL A 243 -9.42 -4.77 -7.75
N ASN A 244 -8.75 -5.54 -6.90
CA ASN A 244 -8.69 -7.00 -6.99
C ASN A 244 -8.11 -7.68 -5.76
N PHE A 245 -8.34 -9.00 -5.69
CA PHE A 245 -7.86 -9.86 -4.61
C PHE A 245 -6.96 -10.98 -5.16
N GLY A 246 -5.97 -11.38 -4.38
CA GLY A 246 -5.08 -12.49 -4.71
C GLY A 246 -3.66 -12.35 -4.16
N PRO A 247 -2.78 -13.32 -4.41
CA PRO A 247 -1.46 -13.36 -3.79
C PRO A 247 -0.52 -12.24 -4.23
N GLY A 248 0.38 -11.86 -3.32
CA GLY A 248 1.54 -11.01 -3.55
C GLY A 248 2.83 -11.79 -3.34
N LYS A 249 3.81 -11.65 -4.25
CA LYS A 249 5.04 -12.45 -4.20
C LYS A 249 6.27 -11.73 -4.72
N VAL A 250 7.42 -11.95 -4.07
CA VAL A 250 8.72 -11.35 -4.42
C VAL A 250 8.64 -9.83 -4.40
N ILE A 251 8.71 -9.27 -3.20
CA ILE A 251 8.55 -7.83 -2.97
C ILE A 251 9.76 -7.32 -2.20
N PHE A 252 10.33 -6.21 -2.64
CA PHE A 252 11.41 -5.52 -1.93
C PHE A 252 11.08 -4.03 -1.77
N CYS A 253 10.99 -3.61 -0.52
CA CYS A 253 10.78 -2.24 -0.08
C CYS A 253 12.04 -1.76 0.65
N GLU A 254 12.69 -0.69 0.17
CA GLU A 254 13.93 -0.17 0.78
C GLU A 254 13.93 1.37 0.87
N ASN A 255 14.47 1.93 1.96
CA ASN A 255 14.63 3.38 2.14
C ASN A 255 13.28 4.11 2.08
N LEU A 256 12.36 3.73 2.98
CA LEU A 256 11.02 4.31 3.08
C LEU A 256 10.91 5.16 4.33
N HIS A 257 10.59 6.44 4.17
CA HIS A 257 10.67 7.42 5.25
C HIS A 257 9.40 8.28 5.30
N SER A 258 8.47 7.93 6.19
CA SER A 258 7.28 8.73 6.43
C SER A 258 7.65 10.00 7.19
N ALA A 259 7.16 11.16 6.73
CA ALA A 259 7.45 12.44 7.35
C ALA A 259 6.83 12.54 8.75
N PRO A 260 7.41 13.33 9.67
CA PRO A 260 6.83 13.54 11.00
C PRO A 260 5.38 14.05 10.97
N GLY A 261 5.01 14.81 9.94
CA GLY A 261 3.67 15.36 9.73
C GLY A 261 2.63 14.37 9.20
N SER A 262 3.04 13.16 8.78
CA SER A 262 2.10 12.14 8.32
C SER A 262 1.07 11.78 9.40
N GLY A 263 -0.17 11.57 8.97
CA GLY A 263 -1.32 11.36 9.85
C GLY A 263 -1.31 10.00 10.54
N TYR A 264 -1.72 8.97 9.81
CA TYR A 264 -1.79 7.61 10.30
C TYR A 264 -0.51 6.84 9.96
N LYS A 265 0.30 6.56 10.99
CA LYS A 265 1.69 6.10 10.84
C LYS A 265 1.80 4.58 10.91
N CYS A 266 1.15 3.91 9.97
CA CYS A 266 1.16 2.46 9.86
C CYS A 266 1.78 2.01 8.53
N MET A 267 1.99 0.70 8.42
CA MET A 267 2.17 0.01 7.15
C MET A 267 1.34 -1.27 7.18
N ARG A 268 0.35 -1.36 6.30
CA ARG A 268 -0.46 -2.56 6.13
C ARG A 268 0.21 -3.58 5.22
N LEU A 269 0.13 -4.84 5.64
CA LEU A 269 0.49 -6.05 4.92
C LEU A 269 -0.68 -7.01 5.14
N GLU A 270 -1.74 -6.87 4.36
CA GLU A 270 -3.04 -7.50 4.65
C GLU A 270 -3.27 -8.73 3.77
N PRO A 271 -2.95 -9.94 4.25
CA PRO A 271 -3.40 -11.17 3.63
C PRO A 271 -4.74 -11.61 4.23
N GLY A 272 -5.56 -12.23 3.40
CA GLY A 272 -6.91 -12.69 3.75
C GLY A 272 -7.39 -13.79 2.82
N MET A 273 -8.29 -14.63 3.30
CA MET A 273 -9.07 -15.50 2.43
C MET A 273 -10.22 -14.69 1.85
N TYR A 274 -10.22 -14.51 0.52
CA TYR A 274 -11.30 -13.85 -0.19
C TYR A 274 -12.19 -14.87 -0.89
N ILE A 275 -13.51 -14.61 -0.89
CA ILE A 275 -14.52 -15.46 -1.53
C ILE A 275 -15.23 -14.62 -2.59
N PHE A 276 -15.09 -15.02 -3.86
CA PHE A 276 -15.75 -14.37 -4.98
C PHE A 276 -17.24 -14.70 -5.04
N ASP A 277 -17.99 -13.98 -5.89
CA ASP A 277 -19.45 -14.12 -6.01
C ASP A 277 -19.88 -15.51 -6.50
N ASP A 278 -19.03 -16.20 -7.26
CA ASP A 278 -19.24 -17.58 -7.72
C ASP A 278 -18.94 -18.64 -6.64
N GLY A 279 -18.47 -18.21 -5.47
CA GLY A 279 -18.08 -19.06 -4.34
C GLY A 279 -16.66 -19.62 -4.42
N SER A 280 -15.91 -19.32 -5.49
CA SER A 280 -14.48 -19.62 -5.55
C SER A 280 -13.72 -18.82 -4.49
N GLN A 281 -12.59 -19.35 -4.03
CA GLN A 281 -11.81 -18.77 -2.94
C GLN A 281 -10.36 -18.56 -3.37
N VAL A 282 -9.75 -17.50 -2.87
CA VAL A 282 -8.33 -17.23 -3.05
C VAL A 282 -7.69 -16.87 -1.72
N ASP A 283 -6.53 -17.46 -1.45
CA ASP A 283 -5.64 -16.99 -0.38
C ASP A 283 -4.85 -15.79 -0.93
N CYS A 284 -5.19 -14.61 -0.44
CA CYS A 284 -4.48 -13.38 -0.73
C CYS A 284 -3.16 -13.35 0.04
N SER A 285 -2.31 -14.33 -0.21
CA SER A 285 -1.10 -14.56 0.57
C SER A 285 -0.01 -13.54 0.26
N LEU A 286 0.91 -13.31 1.20
CA LEU A 286 2.13 -12.53 1.00
C LEU A 286 3.37 -13.39 1.18
N THR A 287 4.18 -13.54 0.14
CA THR A 287 5.36 -14.41 0.20
C THR A 287 6.62 -13.76 -0.36
N ASP A 288 7.77 -14.05 0.27
CA ASP A 288 9.08 -13.56 -0.17
C ASP A 288 9.14 -12.02 -0.19
N VAL A 289 8.93 -11.42 0.99
CA VAL A 289 8.86 -9.97 1.17
C VAL A 289 10.03 -9.48 2.01
N VAL A 290 10.78 -8.51 1.51
CA VAL A 290 11.88 -7.84 2.22
C VAL A 290 11.50 -6.37 2.42
N ILE A 291 11.52 -5.92 3.68
CA ILE A 291 11.34 -4.51 4.06
C ILE A 291 12.61 -4.10 4.79
N ARG A 292 13.33 -3.11 4.25
CA ARG A 292 14.61 -2.64 4.80
C ARG A 292 14.68 -1.13 4.93
N ASN A 293 15.35 -0.65 5.98
CA ASN A 293 15.67 0.76 6.20
C ASN A 293 14.41 1.63 6.13
N MET A 294 13.51 1.41 7.08
CA MET A 294 12.23 2.09 7.16
C MET A 294 12.09 2.84 8.48
N SER A 295 11.54 4.05 8.41
CA SER A 295 11.33 4.90 9.59
C SER A 295 10.06 5.74 9.46
N GLY A 296 9.56 6.23 10.61
CA GLY A 296 8.36 7.05 10.67
C GLY A 296 7.05 6.25 10.68
N VAL A 297 7.14 4.92 10.72
CA VAL A 297 6.02 4.00 10.94
C VAL A 297 6.07 3.47 12.37
N LEU A 298 4.91 3.49 13.03
CA LEU A 298 4.74 3.05 14.41
C LEU A 298 4.31 1.58 14.48
N THR A 299 3.49 1.14 13.52
CA THR A 299 2.89 -0.20 13.54
C THR A 299 2.83 -0.82 12.14
N TYR A 300 3.28 -2.06 12.04
CA TYR A 300 3.15 -2.93 10.89
C TYR A 300 2.01 -3.92 11.13
N LYS A 301 1.02 -3.87 10.25
CA LYS A 301 -0.27 -4.55 10.42
C LYS A 301 -0.34 -5.75 9.49
N MET A 302 -0.30 -6.96 10.04
CA MET A 302 -0.28 -8.24 9.33
C MET A 302 -1.48 -9.08 9.73
N TYR A 303 -2.68 -8.62 9.38
CA TYR A 303 -3.93 -9.28 9.75
C TYR A 303 -4.98 -9.18 8.64
N TYR A 304 -5.97 -10.05 8.71
CA TYR A 304 -7.20 -9.94 7.93
C TYR A 304 -8.07 -8.82 8.55
N GLN A 305 -8.16 -7.67 7.87
CA GLN A 305 -8.91 -6.52 8.35
C GLN A 305 -10.29 -6.44 7.68
N THR A 306 -11.31 -6.99 8.32
CA THR A 306 -12.68 -6.84 7.83
C THR A 306 -13.16 -5.37 7.88
N PRO A 307 -14.12 -4.98 7.02
CA PRO A 307 -14.87 -3.76 7.22
C PRO A 307 -15.52 -3.76 8.60
N CYS A 308 -15.63 -2.59 9.22
CA CYS A 308 -16.33 -2.44 10.50
C CYS A 308 -17.77 -2.94 10.38
N TYR A 309 -18.22 -3.75 11.36
CA TYR A 309 -19.54 -4.38 11.35
C TYR A 309 -20.28 -4.19 12.68
N THR A 310 -21.60 -4.28 12.66
CA THR A 310 -22.42 -4.12 13.86
C THR A 310 -22.22 -5.28 14.81
N LEU A 311 -22.12 -5.02 16.12
CA LEU A 311 -21.98 -6.09 17.10
C LEU A 311 -23.16 -7.08 17.02
N GLY A 312 -22.86 -8.38 17.02
CA GLY A 312 -23.85 -9.45 16.89
C GLY A 312 -24.27 -9.79 15.46
N THR A 313 -23.78 -9.08 14.45
CA THR A 313 -23.86 -9.53 13.04
C THR A 313 -22.62 -10.31 12.66
N ASP A 314 -22.74 -11.21 11.69
CA ASP A 314 -21.57 -11.90 11.16
C ASP A 314 -20.70 -10.90 10.36
N PRO A 315 -19.36 -10.96 10.48
CA PRO A 315 -18.45 -10.14 9.68
C PRO A 315 -18.50 -10.52 8.19
N GLU A 316 -17.72 -9.80 7.37
CA GLU A 316 -17.50 -10.22 5.98
C GLU A 316 -16.99 -11.67 5.94
N ARG A 317 -17.41 -12.40 4.89
CA ARG A 317 -16.99 -13.79 4.69
C ARG A 317 -15.50 -13.82 4.34
N GLY A 318 -14.71 -14.48 5.17
CA GLY A 318 -13.28 -14.70 4.96
C GLY A 318 -12.62 -15.32 6.17
N ASP A 319 -11.29 -15.33 6.17
CA ASP A 319 -10.46 -15.83 7.27
C ASP A 319 -9.04 -15.26 7.13
N ALA A 320 -8.18 -15.50 8.13
CA ALA A 320 -6.76 -15.17 8.10
C ALA A 320 -6.07 -15.77 6.87
N GLY A 321 -5.48 -14.90 6.03
CA GLY A 321 -4.65 -15.33 4.90
C GLY A 321 -3.26 -15.79 5.35
N SER A 322 -2.45 -16.21 4.38
CA SER A 322 -1.11 -16.79 4.64
C SER A 322 0.04 -15.83 4.35
N MET A 323 1.12 -15.94 5.12
CA MET A 323 2.41 -15.29 4.86
C MET A 323 3.59 -16.25 5.01
N ALA A 324 4.64 -16.06 4.21
CA ALA A 324 5.88 -16.82 4.36
C ALA A 324 7.12 -16.06 3.87
N ASN A 325 8.25 -16.27 4.55
CA ASN A 325 9.54 -15.67 4.22
C ASN A 325 9.46 -14.14 4.20
N ILE A 326 9.05 -13.58 5.34
CA ILE A 326 8.97 -12.14 5.55
C ILE A 326 10.23 -11.67 6.30
N TYR A 327 10.87 -10.62 5.81
CA TYR A 327 12.13 -10.11 6.35
C TYR A 327 12.00 -8.62 6.64
N PHE A 328 12.22 -8.24 7.90
CA PHE A 328 12.36 -6.86 8.34
C PHE A 328 13.82 -6.61 8.75
N GLU A 329 14.45 -5.59 8.17
CA GLU A 329 15.85 -5.25 8.42
C GLU A 329 16.05 -3.75 8.60
N ASP A 330 16.86 -3.33 9.58
CA ASP A 330 17.21 -1.92 9.81
C ASP A 330 15.97 -1.03 10.04
N ILE A 331 15.08 -1.43 10.95
CA ILE A 331 13.82 -0.71 11.21
C ILE A 331 13.93 0.09 12.50
N ASP A 332 13.48 1.34 12.47
CA ASP A 332 13.39 2.23 13.63
C ASP A 332 11.92 2.55 13.93
N ILE A 333 11.47 2.21 15.13
CA ILE A 333 10.08 2.31 15.56
C ILE A 333 10.03 3.02 16.89
N ASP A 334 9.22 4.07 16.97
CA ASP A 334 8.99 4.83 18.19
C ASP A 334 7.55 4.68 18.66
N LEU A 335 7.26 3.74 19.57
CA LEU A 335 5.90 3.47 20.08
C LEU A 335 5.41 4.54 21.06
N THR A 336 5.48 5.81 20.67
CA THR A 336 4.93 6.99 21.39
C THR A 336 3.42 6.93 21.60
N GLY A 337 2.75 6.00 20.94
CA GLY A 337 1.35 5.63 21.13
C GLY A 337 0.90 4.58 20.11
N PRO A 338 -0.31 4.04 20.29
CA PRO A 338 -0.93 3.17 19.28
C PRO A 338 -1.33 3.99 18.04
N CYS A 339 -1.04 3.46 16.85
CA CYS A 339 -1.37 4.09 15.56
C CYS A 339 -2.88 4.40 15.43
N ASP A 340 -3.75 3.50 15.93
CA ASP A 340 -5.21 3.65 15.84
C ASP A 340 -5.84 4.55 16.92
N ALA A 341 -5.09 4.86 17.99
CA ALA A 341 -5.56 5.70 19.12
C ALA A 341 -6.91 5.29 19.77
N PHE A 342 -7.29 4.01 19.70
CA PHE A 342 -8.53 3.54 20.33
C PHE A 342 -8.51 3.63 21.87
N PRO A 343 -9.66 3.90 22.52
CA PRO A 343 -9.75 4.02 23.98
C PRO A 343 -9.17 2.84 24.74
N GLU A 344 -9.40 1.61 24.27
CA GLU A 344 -8.91 0.38 24.89
C GLU A 344 -7.37 0.34 24.92
N TYR A 345 -6.70 0.80 23.86
CA TYR A 345 -5.24 0.92 23.83
C TYR A 345 -4.76 2.06 24.73
N LEU A 346 -5.40 3.22 24.64
CA LEU A 346 -5.00 4.41 25.41
C LEU A 346 -5.18 4.25 26.92
N GLN A 347 -6.19 3.48 27.34
CA GLN A 347 -6.50 3.21 28.74
C GLN A 347 -5.89 1.90 29.24
N SER A 348 -5.16 1.18 28.39
CA SER A 348 -4.55 -0.11 28.73
C SER A 348 -5.57 -1.11 29.26
N ASP A 349 -6.69 -1.28 28.55
CA ASP A 349 -7.67 -2.32 28.87
C ASP A 349 -6.96 -3.68 28.96
N PRO A 350 -7.10 -4.44 30.06
CA PRO A 350 -6.30 -5.64 30.30
C PRO A 350 -6.60 -6.78 29.30
N VAL A 351 -7.75 -6.71 28.62
CA VAL A 351 -8.22 -7.70 27.64
C VAL A 351 -7.87 -7.24 26.22
N ARG A 352 -8.29 -6.04 25.84
CA ARG A 352 -8.23 -5.51 24.46
C ARG A 352 -7.05 -4.58 24.21
N GLY A 353 -6.44 -4.03 25.26
CA GLY A 353 -5.49 -2.93 25.20
C GLY A 353 -4.09 -3.28 24.69
N TRP A 354 -3.85 -4.52 24.26
CA TRP A 354 -2.57 -4.95 23.72
C TRP A 354 -2.38 -4.44 22.28
N PHE A 355 -1.29 -3.72 22.03
CA PHE A 355 -0.89 -3.27 20.70
C PHE A 355 0.63 -3.40 20.53
N GLY A 356 1.10 -3.40 19.29
CA GLY A 356 2.52 -3.58 19.04
C GLY A 356 3.08 -2.84 17.85
N ALA A 357 4.41 -2.92 17.74
CA ALA A 357 5.13 -2.50 16.54
C ALA A 357 4.83 -3.43 15.36
N PHE A 358 4.65 -4.73 15.61
CA PHE A 358 4.27 -5.73 14.63
C PHE A 358 3.05 -6.50 15.14
N GLU A 359 1.94 -6.42 14.41
CA GLU A 359 0.67 -7.00 14.81
C GLU A 359 0.28 -8.11 13.85
N MET A 360 0.27 -9.35 14.34
CA MET A 360 0.18 -10.57 13.54
C MET A 360 -1.15 -11.29 13.80
N GLY A 361 -2.14 -11.03 12.94
CA GLY A 361 -3.44 -11.72 12.90
C GLY A 361 -3.58 -12.68 11.72
N SER A 362 -2.51 -12.92 10.96
CA SER A 362 -2.49 -13.84 9.81
C SER A 362 -1.72 -15.14 10.09
N ASN A 363 -1.86 -16.14 9.24
CA ASN A 363 -1.11 -17.39 9.33
C ASN A 363 0.30 -17.18 8.77
N ILE A 364 1.33 -17.21 9.62
CA ILE A 364 2.70 -16.85 9.22
C ILE A 364 3.62 -18.06 9.38
N LYS A 365 4.13 -18.58 8.27
CA LYS A 365 5.09 -19.69 8.26
C LYS A 365 6.48 -19.28 8.76
N SER A 366 6.95 -18.11 8.34
CA SER A 366 8.27 -17.61 8.76
C SER A 366 8.34 -16.10 8.61
N ILE A 367 8.81 -15.45 9.67
CA ILE A 367 9.10 -14.03 9.69
C ILE A 367 10.40 -13.80 10.47
N SER A 368 11.20 -12.83 10.02
CA SER A 368 12.47 -12.51 10.61
C SER A 368 12.65 -11.01 10.78
N PHE A 369 13.34 -10.67 11.87
CA PHE A 369 13.63 -9.32 12.31
C PHE A 369 15.12 -9.20 12.57
N GLU A 370 15.78 -8.29 11.87
CA GLU A 370 17.23 -8.06 11.97
C GLU A 370 17.49 -6.56 12.19
N ASN A 371 18.27 -6.22 13.22
CA ASN A 371 18.62 -4.82 13.53
C ASN A 371 17.39 -3.92 13.71
N ILE A 372 16.49 -4.32 14.62
CA ILE A 372 15.31 -3.52 14.97
C ILE A 372 15.62 -2.65 16.19
N ARG A 373 15.37 -1.35 16.08
CA ARG A 373 15.44 -0.39 17.18
C ARG A 373 14.03 0.04 17.55
N LEU A 374 13.63 -0.30 18.77
CA LEU A 374 12.31 0.02 19.30
C LEU A 374 12.45 0.99 20.48
N THR A 375 11.74 2.11 20.41
CA THR A 375 11.53 2.99 21.56
C THR A 375 10.15 2.72 22.15
N THR A 376 10.06 2.51 23.46
CA THR A 376 8.83 2.18 24.19
C THR A 376 8.64 3.06 25.42
N TYR A 377 7.37 3.24 25.82
CA TYR A 377 6.98 4.09 26.95
C TYR A 377 6.12 3.31 27.93
N PRO A 378 6.68 2.32 28.65
CA PRO A 378 5.90 1.41 29.50
C PRO A 378 5.13 2.11 30.62
N GLU A 379 5.59 3.27 31.09
CA GLU A 379 4.88 4.08 32.09
C GLU A 379 3.57 4.68 31.56
N LYS A 380 3.48 4.89 30.24
CA LYS A 380 2.30 5.44 29.56
C LYS A 380 1.46 4.35 28.90
N TYR A 381 2.12 3.35 28.32
CA TYR A 381 1.52 2.25 27.57
C TYR A 381 2.10 0.90 28.02
N PRO A 382 1.74 0.41 29.22
CA PRO A 382 2.28 -0.83 29.79
C PRO A 382 1.96 -2.09 28.97
N LEU A 383 0.93 -2.03 28.11
CA LEU A 383 0.51 -3.11 27.22
C LEU A 383 1.12 -3.03 25.81
N SER A 384 2.00 -2.06 25.55
CA SER A 384 2.75 -2.00 24.29
C SER A 384 3.81 -3.11 24.23
N ARG A 385 3.95 -3.76 23.07
CA ARG A 385 4.97 -4.80 22.81
C ARG A 385 5.62 -4.62 21.46
N MET A 386 6.76 -5.30 21.24
CA MET A 386 7.33 -5.34 19.90
C MET A 386 6.40 -6.14 18.97
N ILE A 387 5.97 -7.33 19.41
CA ILE A 387 5.16 -8.24 18.61
C ILE A 387 3.89 -8.61 19.38
N VAL A 388 2.74 -8.51 18.73
CA VAL A 388 1.47 -9.03 19.22
C VAL A 388 0.95 -10.07 18.22
N VAL A 389 0.66 -11.28 18.69
CA VAL A 389 0.13 -12.39 17.88
C VAL A 389 -1.27 -12.74 18.36
N GLY A 390 -2.23 -12.86 17.44
CA GLY A 390 -3.59 -13.27 17.75
C GLY A 390 -4.66 -12.27 17.33
N PRO A 391 -5.93 -12.53 17.69
CA PRO A 391 -7.06 -11.67 17.34
C PRO A 391 -6.96 -10.30 17.99
N LYS A 392 -7.72 -9.36 17.42
CA LYS A 392 -7.96 -8.03 18.00
C LYS A 392 -9.46 -7.79 18.13
N SER A 393 -9.81 -6.98 19.12
CA SER A 393 -11.19 -6.52 19.34
C SER A 393 -11.12 -5.08 19.81
N ILE A 394 -11.89 -4.22 19.17
CA ILE A 394 -12.11 -2.83 19.56
C ILE A 394 -13.58 -2.51 19.30
N ARG A 395 -14.24 -2.01 20.35
CA ARG A 395 -15.64 -1.65 20.29
C ARG A 395 -15.77 -0.15 20.01
N GLY A 396 -16.33 0.16 18.84
CA GLY A 396 -17.06 1.41 18.68
C GLY A 396 -18.35 1.41 19.52
N THR A 397 -19.15 2.46 19.42
CA THR A 397 -20.41 2.58 20.17
C THR A 397 -21.32 1.36 19.99
N ASP A 398 -21.45 0.84 18.77
CA ASP A 398 -22.28 -0.33 18.43
C ASP A 398 -21.63 -1.26 17.39
N ALA A 399 -20.32 -1.13 17.16
CA ALA A 399 -19.64 -1.79 16.05
C ALA A 399 -18.27 -2.36 16.48
N GLU A 400 -17.87 -3.43 15.82
CA GLU A 400 -16.56 -4.04 15.96
C GLU A 400 -15.66 -3.55 14.82
N VAL A 401 -14.45 -3.09 15.16
CA VAL A 401 -13.47 -2.61 14.18
C VAL A 401 -12.51 -3.72 13.75
N PHE A 402 -12.17 -4.62 14.66
CA PHE A 402 -11.29 -5.76 14.39
C PHE A 402 -12.01 -7.05 14.69
N ASP A 403 -11.82 -8.04 13.84
CA ASP A 403 -12.49 -9.33 13.97
C ASP A 403 -11.90 -10.17 15.15
N PRO A 404 -12.67 -10.39 16.25
CA PRO A 404 -12.23 -11.19 17.39
C PRO A 404 -12.34 -12.69 17.14
N TYR A 405 -12.99 -13.12 16.05
CA TYR A 405 -13.21 -14.52 15.67
C TYR A 405 -11.94 -15.14 15.06
N ILE A 406 -10.99 -14.30 14.64
CA ILE A 406 -9.79 -14.76 13.94
C ILE A 406 -8.88 -15.58 14.85
N SER A 407 -8.49 -16.75 14.35
CA SER A 407 -7.44 -17.56 14.95
C SER A 407 -6.32 -17.76 13.94
N ASN A 408 -5.09 -17.58 14.39
CA ASN A 408 -3.94 -17.66 13.50
C ASN A 408 -2.77 -18.38 14.16
N THR A 409 -1.87 -18.88 13.31
CA THR A 409 -0.63 -19.53 13.74
C THR A 409 0.58 -18.82 13.15
N VAL A 410 1.55 -18.50 14.01
CA VAL A 410 2.89 -18.08 13.63
C VAL A 410 3.86 -19.23 13.93
N GLU A 411 4.37 -19.87 12.88
CA GLU A 411 5.20 -21.06 13.01
C GLU A 411 6.62 -20.74 13.47
N LEU A 412 7.23 -19.68 12.92
CA LEU A 412 8.61 -19.31 13.22
C LEU A 412 8.81 -17.79 13.22
N ILE A 413 9.33 -17.28 14.33
CA ILE A 413 9.89 -15.93 14.46
C ILE A 413 11.39 -16.04 14.67
N GLU A 414 12.18 -15.35 13.86
CA GLU A 414 13.63 -15.20 14.05
C GLU A 414 13.97 -13.75 14.41
N LEU A 415 14.60 -13.56 15.56
CA LEU A 415 14.98 -12.28 16.13
C LEU A 415 16.50 -12.19 16.17
N LYS A 416 17.07 -11.17 15.56
CA LYS A 416 18.51 -10.91 15.56
C LYS A 416 18.76 -9.43 15.80
N ASP A 417 19.65 -9.13 16.75
CA ASP A 417 20.07 -7.76 17.05
C ASP A 417 18.89 -6.82 17.31
N ILE A 418 18.05 -7.19 18.28
CA ILE A 418 16.89 -6.39 18.71
C ILE A 418 17.29 -5.49 19.87
N PHE A 419 16.97 -4.20 19.74
CA PHE A 419 17.24 -3.18 20.76
C PHE A 419 15.94 -2.53 21.22
N VAL A 420 15.73 -2.43 22.52
CA VAL A 420 14.61 -1.71 23.13
C VAL A 420 15.18 -0.61 24.02
N ASN A 421 14.80 0.64 23.76
CA ASN A 421 15.30 1.82 24.49
C ASN A 421 16.85 1.87 24.57
N GLY A 422 17.52 1.45 23.49
CA GLY A 422 18.98 1.43 23.38
C GLY A 422 19.66 0.18 23.99
N GLU A 423 18.92 -0.71 24.65
CA GLU A 423 19.47 -1.93 25.24
C GLU A 423 19.21 -3.15 24.35
N LYS A 424 20.24 -3.97 24.13
CA LYS A 424 20.09 -5.23 23.41
C LYS A 424 19.25 -6.21 24.23
N VAL A 425 18.22 -6.76 23.61
CA VAL A 425 17.30 -7.70 24.26
C VAL A 425 17.87 -9.11 24.19
N LEU A 426 17.88 -9.79 25.33
CA LEU A 426 18.41 -11.15 25.48
C LEU A 426 17.32 -12.19 25.82
N ASP A 427 16.07 -11.76 25.90
CA ASP A 427 14.93 -12.58 26.29
C ASP A 427 13.71 -12.23 25.41
N ALA A 428 13.31 -13.19 24.57
CA ALA A 428 12.22 -13.01 23.62
C ALA A 428 10.84 -12.89 24.29
N ASP A 429 10.66 -13.43 25.50
CA ASP A 429 9.37 -13.42 26.21
C ASP A 429 8.96 -11.99 26.61
N LYS A 430 9.92 -11.07 26.68
CA LYS A 430 9.67 -9.65 26.93
C LYS A 430 9.17 -8.89 25.71
N LEU A 431 9.39 -9.42 24.51
CA LEU A 431 9.09 -8.76 23.24
C LEU A 431 7.71 -9.12 22.70
N ILE A 432 7.24 -10.33 23.02
CA ILE A 432 6.11 -10.96 22.34
C ILE A 432 4.93 -11.10 23.29
N ARG A 433 3.74 -10.75 22.80
CA ARG A 433 2.47 -11.08 23.45
C ARG A 433 1.64 -11.94 22.51
N VAL A 434 1.21 -13.11 22.99
CA VAL A 434 0.16 -13.89 22.35
C VAL A 434 -1.17 -13.56 23.03
N THR A 435 -2.19 -13.29 22.22
CA THR A 435 -3.54 -12.92 22.66
C THR A 435 -4.53 -14.03 22.34
N SER A 436 -5.59 -14.10 23.15
CA SER A 436 -6.69 -15.03 22.97
C SER A 436 -7.95 -14.42 23.59
N PHE A 437 -9.06 -14.62 22.92
CA PHE A 437 -10.39 -14.22 23.36
C PHE A 437 -11.25 -15.46 23.55
N ASP A 438 -11.95 -15.49 24.68
CA ASP A 438 -12.99 -16.47 24.99
C ASP A 438 -14.28 -15.69 25.17
N ASP A 439 -15.09 -15.67 24.11
CA ASP A 439 -16.33 -14.91 24.00
C ASP A 439 -16.19 -13.47 24.53
N VAL A 440 -15.23 -12.73 23.97
CA VAL A 440 -14.87 -11.38 24.46
C VAL A 440 -16.07 -10.43 24.41
N ASN A 441 -17.07 -10.74 23.58
CA ASN A 441 -18.28 -9.97 23.44
C ASN A 441 -19.50 -10.46 24.21
N GLY A 442 -19.48 -11.69 24.75
CA GLY A 442 -20.65 -12.30 25.41
C GLY A 442 -21.76 -12.69 24.43
N ASP A 443 -21.42 -12.91 23.16
CA ASP A 443 -22.34 -13.29 22.08
C ASP A 443 -22.28 -14.80 21.74
N GLY A 444 -21.42 -15.54 22.43
CA GLY A 444 -21.19 -16.97 22.24
C GLY A 444 -20.37 -17.32 21.00
N LYS A 445 -19.87 -16.31 20.26
CA LYS A 445 -19.11 -16.49 19.03
C LYS A 445 -17.73 -15.83 19.08
N SER A 446 -17.58 -14.67 19.75
CA SER A 446 -16.41 -13.77 19.69
C SER A 446 -15.16 -14.33 20.37
N SER A 447 -14.68 -15.45 19.85
CA SER A 447 -13.57 -16.25 20.35
C SER A 447 -12.54 -16.46 19.24
N GLY A 448 -11.29 -16.19 19.56
CA GLY A 448 -10.16 -16.33 18.65
C GLY A 448 -8.87 -16.53 19.43
N LYS A 449 -7.82 -17.05 18.79
CA LYS A 449 -6.53 -17.24 19.47
C LYS A 449 -5.35 -17.12 18.52
N GLY A 450 -4.31 -16.45 18.99
CA GLY A 450 -2.97 -16.56 18.42
C GLY A 450 -2.28 -17.83 18.90
N THR A 451 -1.54 -18.48 18.02
CA THR A 451 -0.63 -19.57 18.36
C THR A 451 0.77 -19.24 17.88
N LEU A 452 1.77 -19.41 18.74
CA LEU A 452 3.17 -19.20 18.41
C LEU A 452 3.94 -20.50 18.65
N CYS A 453 4.49 -21.09 17.58
CA CYS A 453 5.12 -22.41 17.67
C CYS A 453 6.59 -22.31 18.08
N LYS A 454 7.36 -21.39 17.48
CA LYS A 454 8.80 -21.28 17.70
C LYS A 454 9.31 -19.85 17.58
N VAL A 455 10.21 -19.49 18.49
CA VAL A 455 10.97 -18.24 18.46
C VAL A 455 12.45 -18.57 18.61
N ASN A 456 13.27 -18.04 17.70
CA ASN A 456 14.73 -18.06 17.84
C ASN A 456 15.21 -16.63 18.12
N LEU A 457 15.92 -16.42 19.23
CA LEU A 457 16.69 -15.21 19.47
C LEU A 457 18.16 -15.53 19.21
N ILE A 458 18.78 -14.82 18.26
CA ILE A 458 20.10 -15.10 17.69
C ILE A 458 21.10 -14.00 18.05
#